data_AF-A0A8T4LRV5-F1
#
_entry.id   AF-A0A8T4LRV5-F1
#
_cell.length_a   1.000
_cell.length_b   1.000
_cell.length_c   1.000
_cell.angle_alpha   90.00
_cell.angle_beta   90.00
_cell.angle_gamma   90.00
#
_symmetry.space_group_name_H-M   'P 1'
#
loop_
_entity.id
_entity.type
_entity.pdbx_description
1 polymer ?
#
loop_
_entity_poly.entity_id
_entity_poly.type
_entity_poly.pdbx_seq_one_letter_code
_entity_poly.pdbx_strand_id
1 'polypeptide(L)'
;MNLILVGFVLLVALIIFTKIKEIRHHLFYKALAAIVVVFIGSIIYVWLSSGINVSSYDELLGLGKTYFSWLGSLFNNIGGVGGYAVKQNWGINSSVVP
;
A
#
# COMPACT_ATOMS: atom_id res chain seq x y z
N MET A 1 11.06 -19.08 4.14
CA MET A 1 9.73 -18.45 4.26
C MET A 1 9.28 -18.57 5.71
N ASN A 2 9.35 -17.50 6.50
CA ASN A 2 8.99 -17.56 7.92
C ASN A 2 7.47 -17.74 8.05
N LEU A 3 7.04 -19.00 8.22
CA LEU A 3 5.64 -19.42 8.35
C LEU A 3 4.89 -18.66 9.45
N ILE A 4 5.60 -18.17 10.46
CA ILE A 4 5.07 -17.37 11.57
C ILE A 4 4.55 -16.01 11.07
N LEU A 5 5.30 -15.35 10.17
CA LEU A 5 4.95 -14.00 9.69
C LEU A 5 3.81 -14.07 8.66
N VAL A 6 3.85 -15.08 7.79
CA VAL A 6 2.74 -15.41 6.89
C VAL A 6 1.48 -15.78 7.68
N GLY A 7 1.63 -16.56 8.76
CA GLY A 7 0.54 -16.91 9.67
C GLY A 7 -0.08 -15.70 10.36
N PHE A 8 0.74 -14.78 10.87
CA PHE A 8 0.26 -13.55 11.52
C PHE A 8 -0.50 -12.65 10.54
N VAL A 9 0.04 -12.47 9.34
CA VAL A 9 -0.60 -11.71 8.25
C VAL A 9 -1.95 -12.32 7.87
N LEU A 10 -2.02 -13.64 7.70
CA LEU A 10 -3.26 -14.34 7.38
C LEU A 10 -4.27 -14.20 8.52
N LEU A 11 -3.84 -14.24 9.77
CA LEU A 11 -4.72 -14.13 10.94
C LEU A 11 -5.33 -12.73 11.05
N VAL A 12 -4.53 -11.67 10.82
CA VAL A 12 -5.02 -10.29 10.76
C VAL A 12 -6.01 -10.12 9.59
N ALA A 13 -5.68 -10.66 8.41
CA ALA A 13 -6.59 -10.65 7.27
C ALA A 13 -7.91 -11.39 7.58
N LEU A 14 -7.85 -12.54 8.27
CA LEU A 14 -9.02 -13.32 8.67
C LEU A 14 -9.90 -12.57 9.67
N ILE A 15 -9.32 -11.88 10.64
CA ILE A 15 -10.06 -11.04 11.61
C ILE A 15 -10.79 -9.88 10.90
N ILE A 16 -10.14 -9.28 9.90
CA ILE A 16 -10.76 -8.24 9.09
C ILE A 16 -11.91 -8.84 8.27
N PHE A 17 -11.70 -10.01 7.66
CA PHE A 17 -12.72 -10.73 6.90
C PHE A 17 -13.93 -11.17 7.74
N THR A 18 -13.73 -11.60 8.98
CA THR A 18 -14.84 -12.04 9.85
C THR A 18 -15.72 -10.87 10.27
N LYS A 19 -15.15 -9.67 10.44
CA LYS A 19 -15.93 -8.46 10.73
C LYS A 19 -16.71 -7.92 9.51
N ILE A 20 -16.37 -8.32 8.27
CA ILE A 20 -17.10 -7.91 7.05
C ILE A 20 -18.57 -8.36 7.04
N LYS A 21 -18.94 -9.38 7.82
CA LYS A 21 -20.33 -9.86 7.87
C LYS A 21 -21.33 -8.87 8.48
N GLU A 22 -20.88 -7.91 9.30
CA GLU A 22 -21.72 -6.82 9.84
C GLU A 22 -21.72 -5.55 8.98
N ILE A 23 -20.92 -5.51 7.91
CA ILE A 23 -20.58 -4.31 7.13
C ILE A 23 -21.60 -4.02 6.02
N ARG A 24 -22.89 -4.31 6.27
CA ARG A 24 -23.92 -4.29 5.21
C ARG A 24 -24.04 -2.95 4.46
N HIS A 25 -23.61 -1.80 5.04
CA HIS A 25 -23.70 -0.49 4.36
C HIS A 25 -22.52 0.51 4.52
N HIS A 26 -21.43 0.20 5.22
CA HIS A 26 -20.35 1.20 5.39
C HIS A 26 -19.23 0.99 4.36
N LEU A 27 -19.27 1.80 3.28
CA LEU A 27 -18.17 1.94 2.30
C LEU A 27 -16.80 2.07 2.97
N PHE A 28 -16.76 2.74 4.12
CA PHE A 28 -15.58 2.89 4.96
C PHE A 28 -14.86 1.56 5.24
N TYR A 29 -15.58 0.51 5.64
CA TYR A 29 -14.95 -0.75 6.00
C TYR A 29 -14.47 -1.54 4.79
N LYS A 30 -15.16 -1.42 3.64
CA LYS A 30 -14.69 -2.00 2.37
C LYS A 30 -13.39 -1.32 1.92
N ALA A 31 -13.35 0.02 2.01
CA ALA A 31 -12.14 0.79 1.74
C ALA A 31 -11.01 0.43 2.72
N LEU A 32 -11.32 0.30 4.02
CA LEU A 32 -10.35 -0.11 5.03
C LEU A 32 -9.79 -1.51 4.74
N ALA A 33 -10.64 -2.48 4.40
CA ALA A 33 -10.20 -3.82 4.04
C ALA A 33 -9.27 -3.81 2.82
N ALA A 34 -9.62 -3.05 1.77
CA ALA A 34 -8.77 -2.87 0.59
C ALA A 34 -7.42 -2.23 0.95
N ILE A 35 -7.42 -1.17 1.77
CA ILE A 35 -6.20 -0.51 2.25
C ILE A 35 -5.32 -1.50 3.02
N VAL A 36 -5.89 -2.31 3.91
CA VAL A 36 -5.11 -3.29 4.67
C VAL A 36 -4.50 -4.36 3.76
N VAL A 37 -5.26 -4.86 2.79
CA VAL A 37 -4.73 -5.83 1.82
C VAL A 37 -3.56 -5.24 1.03
N VAL A 38 -3.67 -3.98 0.59
CA VAL A 38 -2.58 -3.27 -0.10
C VAL A 38 -1.37 -3.10 0.82
N PHE A 39 -1.59 -2.68 2.08
CA PHE A 39 -0.51 -2.51 3.06
C PHE A 39 0.25 -3.81 3.31
N ILE A 40 -0.48 -4.90 3.57
CA ILE A 40 0.10 -6.22 3.78
C ILE A 40 0.89 -6.66 2.54
N GLY A 41 0.28 -6.54 1.35
CA GLY A 41 0.94 -6.90 0.09
C GLY A 41 2.23 -6.11 -0.12
N SER A 42 2.23 -4.82 0.23
CA SER A 42 3.41 -3.96 0.10
C SER A 42 4.52 -4.31 1.10
N ILE A 43 4.19 -4.67 2.35
CA ILE A 43 5.18 -5.15 3.32
C ILE A 43 5.85 -6.44 2.81
N ILE A 44 5.06 -7.38 2.29
CA ILE A 44 5.58 -8.62 1.71
C ILE A 44 6.49 -8.31 0.51
N TYR A 45 6.05 -7.43 -0.38
CA TYR A 45 6.84 -7.01 -1.54
C TYR A 45 8.19 -6.42 -1.13
N VAL A 46 8.20 -5.45 -0.22
CA VAL A 46 9.43 -4.81 0.27
C VAL A 46 10.34 -5.82 0.97
N TRP A 47 9.76 -6.73 1.75
CA TRP A 47 10.51 -7.78 2.41
C TRP A 47 11.21 -8.70 1.41
N LEU A 48 10.46 -9.20 0.41
CA LEU A 48 11.01 -10.06 -0.64
C LEU A 48 12.07 -9.34 -1.49
N SER A 49 11.87 -8.04 -1.78
CA SER A 49 12.81 -7.27 -2.60
C SER A 49 14.07 -6.82 -1.85
N SER A 50 13.99 -6.67 -0.52
CA SER A 50 15.12 -6.22 0.31
C SER A 50 16.06 -7.33 0.72
N GLY A 51 15.64 -8.60 0.61
CA GLY A 51 16.45 -9.75 1.01
C GLY A 51 16.72 -9.82 2.52
N ILE A 52 16.09 -8.97 3.33
CA ILE A 52 16.26 -8.93 4.79
C ILE A 52 15.63 -10.18 5.38
N ASN A 53 16.40 -10.96 6.13
CA ASN A 53 15.83 -12.06 6.89
C ASN A 53 15.24 -11.51 8.20
N VAL A 54 14.05 -11.94 8.61
CA VAL A 54 13.40 -11.44 9.84
C VAL A 54 13.64 -12.42 10.99
N SER A 55 14.91 -12.61 11.35
CA SER A 55 15.33 -13.57 12.38
C SER A 55 15.69 -12.91 13.70
N SER A 56 15.99 -11.61 13.69
CA SER A 56 16.39 -10.82 14.85
C SER A 56 15.63 -9.49 14.94
N TYR A 57 15.68 -8.86 16.12
CA TYR A 57 15.06 -7.57 16.37
C TYR A 57 15.67 -6.45 15.49
N ASP A 58 16.99 -6.47 15.30
CA ASP A 58 17.69 -5.47 14.48
C ASP A 58 17.29 -5.57 13.00
N GLU A 59 17.11 -6.79 12.49
CA GLU A 59 16.62 -7.00 11.13
C GLU A 59 15.15 -6.56 10.97
N LEU A 60 14.34 -6.72 12.00
CA LEU A 60 12.95 -6.24 11.99
C LEU A 60 12.88 -4.70 11.95
N LEU A 61 13.77 -4.03 12.70
CA LEU A 61 13.97 -2.59 12.59
C LEU A 61 14.49 -2.18 11.21
N GLY A 62 15.41 -2.96 10.64
CA GLY A 62 15.92 -2.77 9.27
C GLY A 62 14.81 -2.85 8.22
N LEU A 63 13.94 -3.86 8.32
CA LEU A 63 12.77 -4.01 7.45
C LEU A 63 11.81 -2.83 7.61
N GLY A 64 11.54 -2.40 8.85
CA GLY A 64 10.71 -1.23 9.12
C GLY A 64 11.24 0.04 8.47
N LYS A 65 12.53 0.35 8.64
CA LYS A 65 13.17 1.50 7.98
C LYS A 65 13.06 1.43 6.46
N THR A 66 13.31 0.24 5.90
CA THR A 66 13.21 0.02 4.45
C THR A 66 11.78 0.23 3.95
N TYR A 67 10.78 -0.27 4.68
CA TYR A 67 9.37 -0.08 4.37
C TYR A 67 8.97 1.40 4.38
N PHE A 68 9.36 2.16 5.41
CA PHE A 68 9.05 3.59 5.47
C PHE A 68 9.78 4.41 4.39
N SER A 69 11.00 4.03 4.01
CA SER A 69 11.72 4.65 2.89
C SER A 69 11.02 4.39 1.56
N TRP A 70 10.58 3.15 1.31
CA TRP A 70 9.78 2.81 0.13
C TRP A 70 8.44 3.55 0.12
N LEU A 71 7.75 3.62 1.26
CA LEU A 71 6.48 4.34 1.39
C LEU A 71 6.66 5.84 1.10
N GLY A 72 7.72 6.46 1.61
CA GLY A 72 8.05 7.85 1.31
C GLY A 72 8.31 8.09 -0.18
N SER A 73 8.97 7.15 -0.85
CA SER A 73 9.18 7.19 -2.31
C SER A 73 7.85 7.11 -3.06
N LEU A 74 6.89 6.33 -2.56
CA LEU A 74 5.55 6.23 -3.12
C LEU A 74 4.82 7.58 -3.07
N PHE A 75 4.88 8.29 -1.94
CA PHE A 75 4.31 9.63 -1.82
C PHE A 75 4.99 10.66 -2.73
N ASN A 76 6.31 10.59 -2.89
CA ASN A 76 7.03 11.44 -3.85
C ASN A 76 6.56 11.21 -5.28
N ASN A 77 6.33 9.95 -5.67
CA ASN A 77 5.80 9.61 -6.98
C ASN A 77 4.35 10.10 -7.16
N ILE A 78 3.50 9.97 -6.14
CA ILE A 78 2.14 10.53 -6.16
C ILE A 78 2.19 12.04 -6.36
N GLY A 79 3.08 12.75 -5.66
CA GLY A 79 3.30 14.18 -5.84
C GLY A 79 3.78 14.53 -7.25
N GLY A 80 4.65 13.71 -7.83
CA GLY A 80 5.11 13.85 -9.22
C GLY A 80 3.97 13.72 -10.24
N VAL A 81 3.16 12.65 -10.15
CA VAL A 81 2.02 12.42 -11.03
C VAL A 81 0.94 13.48 -10.83
N GLY A 82 0.64 13.85 -9.58
CA GLY A 82 -0.32 14.91 -9.27
C GLY A 82 0.15 16.27 -9.80
N GLY A 83 1.42 16.61 -9.60
CA GLY A 83 2.03 17.83 -10.12
C GLY A 83 2.05 17.87 -11.65
N TYR A 84 2.29 16.74 -12.31
CA TYR A 84 2.15 16.61 -13.76
C TYR A 84 0.71 16.84 -14.22
N ALA A 85 -0.25 16.18 -13.58
CA ALA A 85 -1.67 16.33 -13.90
C ALA A 85 -2.16 17.78 -13.76
N VAL A 86 -1.75 18.50 -12.71
CA VAL A 86 -2.13 19.92 -12.52
C VAL A 86 -1.51 20.82 -13.59
N LYS A 87 -0.28 20.52 -14.03
CA LYS A 87 0.41 21.29 -15.08
C LYS A 87 -0.09 20.98 -16.49
N GLN A 88 -0.90 19.94 -16.64
CA GLN A 88 -1.46 19.59 -17.94
C GLN A 88 -2.47 20.66 -18.38
N ASN A 89 -2.36 21.12 -19.63
CA ASN A 89 -3.36 22.01 -20.22
C ASN A 89 -4.64 21.21 -20.49
N TRP A 90 -5.57 21.22 -19.54
CA TRP A 90 -6.90 20.61 -19.67
C TRP A 90 -7.87 21.46 -20.50
N GLY A 91 -7.43 22.63 -20.97
CA GLY A 91 -8.21 23.46 -21.87
C GLY A 91 -8.55 22.68 -23.15
N ILE A 92 -9.81 22.73 -23.56
CA ILE A 92 -10.22 22.28 -24.89
C ILE A 92 -9.44 23.17 -25.86
N ASN A 93 -8.50 22.59 -26.61
CA ASN A 93 -7.97 23.24 -27.79
C ASN A 93 -9.17 23.49 -28.70
N SER A 94 -9.69 24.71 -28.69
CA SER A 94 -10.49 25.22 -29.80
C SER A 94 -9.56 25.26 -31.00
N SER A 95 -9.45 24.11 -31.67
CA SER A 95 -8.99 24.04 -33.04
C SER A 95 -9.92 24.96 -33.81
N VAL A 96 -9.44 26.18 -34.04
CA VAL A 96 -10.03 27.09 -35.02
C VAL A 96 -9.84 26.36 -36.35
N VAL A 97 -10.89 25.66 -36.76
CA VAL A 97 -10.99 25.11 -38.11
C VAL A 97 -11.04 26.35 -39.02
N PRO A 98 -10.15 26.46 -40.02
CA PRO A 98 -10.13 27.59 -40.94
C PRO A 98 -11.43 27.72 -41.75
#